data_AF-A0A1B0D889-F1
#
_entry.id   AF-A0A1B0D889-F1
#
_cell.length_a   1.000
_cell.length_b   1.000
_cell.length_c   1.000
_cell.angle_alpha   90.00
_cell.angle_beta   90.00
_cell.angle_gamma   90.00
#
_symmetry.space_group_name_H-M   'P 1'
#
loop_
_entity.id
_entity.type
_entity.pdbx_description
1 polymer ?
#
loop_
_entity_poly.entity_id
_entity_poly.type
_entity_poly.pdbx_seq_one_letter_code
_entity_poly.pdbx_strand_id
1 'polypeptide(L)'
;MTEVRLDEVGPWGAICADGWSLLEANVVCRALGLGYASSALQTDFFTPTNTTLKILLSGTQCYGNETHLQDCIHHEIHLADVHCSTAQKNHIAGVICEKKMADLVLDTVEIQQTAHLEDRPLYFLQCAMEENCLASEAYEIQKTDPNWHLTTRRLLKFTAKVRNDGTADFRSHIPKVC
;
A
#
# COMPACT_ATOMS: atom_id res chain seq x y z
N MET A 1 15.24 -2.06 -11.33
CA MET A 1 15.58 -3.09 -10.34
C MET A 1 16.40 -2.46 -9.23
N THR A 2 16.23 -2.91 -7.99
CA THR A 2 17.06 -2.48 -6.86
C THR A 2 18.12 -3.52 -6.55
N GLU A 3 19.37 -3.09 -6.58
CA GLU A 3 20.51 -3.89 -6.16
C GLU A 3 21.08 -3.27 -4.88
N VAL A 4 21.53 -4.13 -3.96
CA VAL A 4 22.14 -3.73 -2.70
C VAL A 4 23.51 -4.38 -2.57
N ARG A 5 24.40 -3.69 -1.87
CA ARG A 5 25.71 -4.20 -1.50
C ARG A 5 25.89 -3.94 -0.01
N LEU A 6 26.17 -5.00 0.74
CA LEU A 6 26.24 -4.97 2.21
C LEU A 6 27.62 -4.51 2.72
N ASP A 7 28.68 -4.85 1.99
CA ASP A 7 30.06 -4.49 2.35
C ASP A 7 30.71 -3.69 1.21
N GLU A 8 31.63 -2.77 1.52
CA GLU A 8 32.32 -1.94 0.51
C GLU A 8 33.04 -2.78 -0.57
N VAL A 9 33.42 -4.01 -0.24
CA VAL A 9 34.16 -4.96 -1.09
C VAL A 9 33.30 -6.17 -1.51
N GLY A 10 32.05 -6.25 -1.05
CA GLY A 10 31.14 -7.37 -1.35
C GLY A 10 30.52 -7.29 -2.75
N PRO A 11 29.98 -8.41 -3.28
CA PRO A 11 29.25 -8.41 -4.54
C PRO A 11 27.92 -7.67 -4.42
N TRP A 12 27.44 -7.10 -5.52
CA TRP A 12 26.07 -6.62 -5.63
C TRP A 12 25.10 -7.80 -5.70
N GLY A 13 23.92 -7.64 -5.10
CA GLY A 13 22.86 -8.63 -5.20
C GLY A 13 21.48 -8.00 -5.13
N ALA A 14 20.48 -8.83 -5.44
CA ALA A 14 19.10 -8.39 -5.52
C ALA A 14 18.40 -8.46 -4.16
N ILE A 15 17.28 -7.76 -4.06
CA ILE A 15 16.39 -7.79 -2.89
C ILE A 15 15.14 -8.58 -3.28
N CYS A 16 14.71 -9.50 -2.43
CA CYS A 16 13.45 -10.22 -2.59
C CYS A 16 12.27 -9.26 -2.45
N ALA A 17 11.28 -9.37 -3.33
CA ALA A 17 10.11 -8.51 -3.35
C ALA A 17 9.05 -8.84 -2.28
N ASP A 18 9.26 -9.87 -1.46
CA ASP A 18 8.35 -10.26 -0.39
C ASP A 18 8.19 -9.15 0.65
N GLY A 19 6.97 -8.63 0.79
CA GLY A 19 6.69 -7.51 1.68
C GLY A 19 7.17 -6.15 1.17
N TRP A 20 7.64 -6.07 -0.08
CA TRP A 20 8.14 -4.82 -0.67
C TRP A 20 7.00 -3.81 -0.88
N SER A 21 7.06 -2.68 -0.18
CA SER A 21 6.03 -1.64 -0.20
C SER A 21 6.61 -0.27 -0.59
N LEU A 22 5.74 0.74 -0.63
CA LEU A 22 6.14 2.12 -0.89
C LEU A 22 7.09 2.68 0.19
N LEU A 23 7.07 2.13 1.42
CA LEU A 23 7.94 2.59 2.51
C LEU A 23 9.40 2.25 2.24
N GLU A 24 9.69 0.99 1.89
CA GLU A 24 11.03 0.53 1.53
C GLU A 24 11.52 1.26 0.28
N ALA A 25 10.64 1.41 -0.72
CA ALA A 25 10.95 2.16 -1.93
C ALA A 25 11.34 3.62 -1.63
N ASN A 26 10.67 4.27 -0.67
CA ASN A 26 10.94 5.65 -0.30
C ASN A 26 12.32 5.79 0.38
N VAL A 27 12.71 4.82 1.22
CA VAL A 27 14.06 4.75 1.79
C VAL A 27 15.11 4.67 0.68
N VAL A 28 14.89 3.85 -0.36
CA VAL A 28 15.79 3.75 -1.51
C VAL A 28 15.90 5.07 -2.27
N CYS A 29 14.77 5.67 -2.64
CA CYS A 29 14.76 6.91 -3.41
C CYS A 29 15.42 8.06 -2.64
N ARG A 30 15.23 8.11 -1.32
CA ARG A 30 15.89 9.08 -0.43
C ARG A 30 17.39 8.81 -0.31
N ALA A 31 17.80 7.56 -0.09
CA ALA A 31 19.20 7.17 0.02
C ALA A 31 20.01 7.49 -1.26
N LEU A 32 19.38 7.36 -2.43
CA LEU A 32 19.96 7.70 -3.73
C LEU A 32 19.83 9.19 -4.09
N GLY A 33 19.15 10.00 -3.28
CA GLY A 33 18.92 11.43 -3.57
C GLY A 33 18.01 11.70 -4.78
N LEU A 34 17.15 10.75 -5.14
CA LEU A 34 16.26 10.82 -6.30
C LEU A 34 14.87 11.43 -5.98
N GLY A 35 14.58 11.66 -4.70
CA GLY A 35 13.31 12.24 -4.24
C GLY A 35 12.45 11.21 -3.51
N TYR A 36 11.18 11.14 -3.89
CA TYR A 36 10.16 10.28 -3.28
C TYR A 36 9.91 9.02 -4.13
N ALA A 37 9.44 7.95 -3.49
CA ALA A 37 8.98 6.77 -4.22
C ALA A 37 7.58 6.98 -4.81
N SER A 38 7.47 6.87 -6.12
CA SER A 38 6.20 6.88 -6.86
C SER A 38 5.59 5.48 -6.97
N SER A 39 6.42 4.44 -7.07
CA SER A 39 5.95 3.06 -7.12
C SER A 39 6.96 2.08 -6.54
N ALA A 40 6.45 1.08 -5.82
CA ALA A 40 7.15 -0.10 -5.38
C ALA A 40 6.76 -1.26 -6.29
N LEU A 41 7.74 -1.84 -6.98
CA LEU A 41 7.54 -2.86 -7.99
C LEU A 41 7.94 -4.22 -7.43
N GLN A 42 7.05 -5.21 -7.55
CA GLN A 42 7.31 -6.60 -7.22
C GLN A 42 7.33 -7.41 -8.53
N THR A 43 8.42 -7.34 -9.29
CA THR A 43 8.42 -7.90 -10.64
C THR A 43 9.80 -8.32 -11.13
N ASP A 44 9.79 -9.42 -11.87
CA ASP A 44 10.93 -10.03 -12.54
C ASP A 44 11.23 -9.36 -13.88
N PHE A 45 10.38 -8.43 -14.32
CA PHE A 45 10.37 -7.87 -15.67
C PHE A 45 11.65 -7.08 -16.01
N PHE A 46 12.25 -6.45 -15.01
CA PHE A 46 13.49 -5.69 -15.18
C PHE A 46 14.75 -6.54 -15.03
N THR A 47 14.62 -7.85 -14.85
CA THR A 47 15.76 -8.74 -14.73
C THR A 47 16.22 -9.15 -16.14
N PRO A 48 17.48 -8.90 -16.52
CA PRO A 48 18.04 -9.51 -17.72
C PRO A 48 17.92 -11.03 -17.57
N THR A 49 17.42 -11.70 -18.60
CA THR A 49 17.22 -13.16 -18.65
C THR A 49 18.49 -13.99 -18.47
N ASN A 50 19.65 -13.35 -18.29
CA ASN A 50 20.99 -13.96 -18.22
C ASN A 50 21.79 -13.61 -16.95
N THR A 51 21.21 -12.94 -15.95
CA THR A 51 21.91 -12.63 -14.69
C THR A 51 21.36 -13.46 -13.54
N THR A 52 22.13 -14.43 -13.06
CA THR A 52 21.96 -15.10 -11.77
C THR A 52 22.36 -14.15 -10.64
N LEU A 53 21.55 -13.12 -10.40
CA LEU A 53 21.71 -12.25 -9.24
C LEU A 53 21.34 -13.03 -7.97
N LYS A 54 22.30 -13.16 -7.06
CA LYS A 54 22.04 -13.74 -5.73
C LYS A 54 21.18 -12.75 -4.93
N ILE A 55 20.13 -13.26 -4.30
CA ILE A 55 19.32 -12.47 -3.37
C ILE A 55 20.13 -12.30 -2.09
N LEU A 56 20.37 -11.05 -1.67
CA LEU A 56 21.13 -10.72 -0.46
C LEU A 56 20.24 -10.30 0.71
N LEU A 57 19.01 -9.85 0.43
CA LEU A 57 18.09 -9.30 1.41
C LEU A 57 16.67 -9.84 1.15
N SER A 58 15.96 -10.21 2.21
CA SER A 58 14.54 -10.63 2.15
C SER A 58 13.80 -10.19 3.41
N GLY A 59 12.48 -10.12 3.31
CA GLY A 59 11.60 -9.72 4.40
C GLY A 59 11.86 -8.30 4.88
N THR A 60 12.23 -7.40 3.97
CA THR A 60 12.54 -6.00 4.30
C THR A 60 11.27 -5.27 4.69
N GLN A 61 11.27 -4.70 5.88
CA GLN A 61 10.20 -3.88 6.42
C GLN A 61 10.81 -2.60 7.00
N CYS A 62 10.49 -1.48 6.38
CA CYS A 62 10.91 -0.16 6.78
C CYS A 62 9.74 0.62 7.39
N TYR A 63 10.03 1.49 8.36
CA TYR A 63 9.11 2.49 8.88
C TYR A 63 9.03 3.74 7.99
N GLY A 64 10.01 3.96 7.11
CA GLY A 64 10.10 5.08 6.18
C GLY A 64 10.96 6.25 6.67
N ASN A 65 11.55 6.16 7.86
CA ASN A 65 12.46 7.15 8.44
C ASN A 65 13.95 6.73 8.38
N GLU A 66 14.22 5.51 7.91
CA GLU A 66 15.56 4.93 7.82
C GLU A 66 16.42 5.61 6.76
N THR A 67 17.71 5.78 7.03
CA THR A 67 18.65 6.38 6.07
C THR A 67 19.00 5.43 4.94
N HIS A 68 19.17 4.15 5.24
CA HIS A 68 19.55 3.12 4.30
C HIS A 68 18.67 1.87 4.49
N LEU A 69 18.54 1.07 3.42
CA LEU A 69 17.76 -0.18 3.47
C LEU A 69 18.29 -1.20 4.49
N GLN A 70 19.59 -1.16 4.80
CA GLN A 70 20.22 -2.01 5.80
C GLN A 70 19.81 -1.66 7.24
N ASP A 71 19.27 -0.46 7.46
CA ASP A 71 18.79 -0.02 8.78
C ASP A 71 17.34 -0.48 9.01
N CYS A 72 16.65 -0.95 7.96
CA CYS A 72 15.31 -1.50 8.06
C CYS A 72 15.33 -2.89 8.67
N ILE A 73 14.18 -3.32 9.20
CA ILE A 73 14.02 -4.69 9.67
C ILE A 73 14.12 -5.61 8.46
N HIS A 74 14.98 -6.60 8.53
CA HIS A 74 15.18 -7.58 7.47
C HIS A 74 15.54 -8.94 8.08
N HIS A 75 15.34 -10.02 7.34
CA HIS A 75 15.81 -11.33 7.77
C HIS A 75 17.34 -11.38 7.88
N GLU A 76 17.86 -12.21 8.78
CA GLU A 76 19.30 -12.30 9.03
C GLU A 76 20.10 -12.68 7.78
N ILE A 77 21.07 -11.84 7.44
CA ILE A 77 21.92 -11.89 6.25
C ILE A 77 22.83 -13.14 6.20
N HIS A 78 23.05 -13.81 7.33
CA HIS A 78 24.06 -14.87 7.50
C HIS A 78 23.53 -16.30 7.50
N LEU A 79 22.22 -16.50 7.42
CA LEU A 79 21.64 -17.83 7.30
C LEU A 79 21.44 -18.13 5.81
N ALA A 80 21.92 -19.29 5.37
CA ALA A 80 21.88 -19.77 3.99
C ALA A 80 20.46 -19.93 3.40
N ASP A 81 19.42 -19.55 4.13
CA ASP A 81 18.02 -19.64 3.76
C ASP A 81 17.38 -18.26 3.76
N VAL A 82 17.80 -17.41 2.82
CA VAL A 82 16.98 -16.28 2.39
C VAL A 82 15.74 -16.86 1.71
N HIS A 83 14.70 -17.13 2.51
CA HIS A 83 13.44 -17.65 2.01
C HIS A 83 12.73 -16.51 1.28
N CYS A 84 12.86 -16.50 -0.04
CA CYS A 84 12.00 -15.72 -0.93
C CYS A 84 10.88 -16.66 -1.37
N SER A 85 9.66 -16.34 -0.99
CA SER A 85 8.45 -17.04 -1.38
C SER A 85 8.47 -17.21 -2.90
N THR A 86 8.34 -18.47 -3.32
CA THR A 86 8.29 -18.97 -4.70
C THR A 86 9.62 -19.21 -5.41
N ALA A 87 10.06 -20.46 -5.27
CA ALA A 87 11.05 -21.20 -6.06
C ALA A 87 10.69 -21.34 -7.56
N GLN A 88 10.12 -20.34 -8.22
CA GLN A 88 9.79 -20.48 -9.65
C GLN A 88 10.08 -19.29 -10.55
N LYS A 89 10.09 -18.03 -10.11
CA LYS A 89 10.64 -16.91 -10.89
C LYS A 89 11.13 -15.77 -9.97
N ASN A 90 12.14 -15.02 -10.43
CA ASN A 90 12.93 -14.07 -9.66
C ASN A 90 12.13 -12.82 -9.23
N HIS A 91 11.34 -12.92 -8.16
CA HIS A 91 10.63 -11.81 -7.52
C HIS A 91 11.61 -10.77 -6.94
N ILE A 92 12.12 -9.91 -7.82
CA ILE A 92 13.08 -8.86 -7.46
C ILE A 92 12.33 -7.55 -7.21
N ALA A 93 12.72 -6.88 -6.12
CA ALA A 93 12.24 -5.56 -5.79
C ALA A 93 12.69 -4.52 -6.83
N GLY A 94 11.79 -3.60 -7.15
CA GLY A 94 12.05 -2.44 -7.99
C GLY A 94 11.44 -1.19 -7.41
N VAL A 95 11.99 -0.04 -7.82
CA VAL A 95 11.49 1.28 -7.41
C VAL A 95 11.41 2.20 -8.61
N ILE A 96 10.41 3.08 -8.59
CA ILE A 96 10.32 4.24 -9.47
C ILE A 96 10.34 5.48 -8.57
N CYS A 97 11.34 6.33 -8.76
CA CYS A 97 11.51 7.55 -7.98
C CYS A 97 11.06 8.77 -8.77
N GLU A 98 10.45 9.73 -8.08
CA GLU A 98 10.04 11.02 -8.62
C GLU A 98 10.45 12.17 -7.70
N LYS A 99 10.68 13.35 -8.28
CA LYS A 99 11.06 14.55 -7.52
C LYS A 99 9.89 15.24 -6.82
N LYS A 100 8.66 14.91 -7.21
CA LYS A 100 7.43 15.52 -6.72
C LYS A 100 6.48 14.42 -6.26
N MET A 101 5.61 14.74 -5.29
CA MET A 101 4.64 13.79 -4.73
C MET A 101 3.38 14.54 -4.30
N ALA A 102 2.23 13.87 -4.39
CA ALA A 102 0.97 14.35 -3.80
C ALA A 102 0.98 14.14 -2.28
N ASP A 103 0.33 15.04 -1.55
CA ASP A 103 0.16 14.95 -0.09
C ASP A 103 -1.32 15.19 0.23
N LEU A 104 -2.03 14.12 0.57
CA LEU A 104 -3.47 14.12 0.75
C LEU A 104 -3.82 14.37 2.22
N VAL A 105 -4.42 15.53 2.49
CA VAL A 105 -4.81 15.96 3.84
C VAL A 105 -6.33 16.01 3.95
N LEU A 106 -6.85 15.35 4.99
CA LEU A 106 -8.27 15.36 5.32
C LEU A 106 -8.66 16.67 6.02
N ASP A 107 -9.71 17.32 5.51
CA ASP A 107 -10.27 18.54 6.11
C ASP A 107 -11.11 18.16 7.33
N THR A 108 -10.48 18.18 8.51
CA THR A 108 -11.12 17.80 9.78
C THR A 108 -12.21 18.79 10.21
N VAL A 109 -12.11 20.05 9.78
CA VAL A 109 -13.10 21.09 10.07
C VAL A 109 -14.41 20.79 9.34
N GLU A 110 -14.33 20.41 8.06
CA GLU A 110 -15.50 20.02 7.27
C GLU A 110 -16.22 18.80 7.88
N ILE A 111 -15.46 17.79 8.33
CA ILE A 111 -16.03 16.61 9.01
C ILE A 111 -16.79 17.03 10.26
N GLN A 112 -16.18 17.85 11.11
CA GLN A 112 -16.80 18.28 12.36
C GLN A 112 -18.06 19.12 12.11
N GLN A 113 -18.07 19.97 11.09
CA GLN A 113 -19.21 20.84 10.78
C GLN A 113 -20.40 20.08 10.17
N THR A 114 -20.13 19.01 9.43
CA THR A 114 -21.16 18.26 8.67
C THR A 114 -21.63 17.00 9.38
N ALA A 115 -20.97 16.61 10.48
CA ALA A 115 -21.30 15.42 11.27
C ALA A 115 -22.70 15.50 11.88
N HIS A 116 -23.59 14.57 11.49
CA HIS A 116 -24.93 14.43 12.07
C HIS A 116 -25.40 12.98 12.04
N LEU A 117 -26.34 12.66 12.93
CA LEU A 117 -27.00 11.36 12.97
C LEU A 117 -28.27 11.38 12.11
N GLU A 118 -28.45 10.34 11.32
CA GLU A 118 -29.64 10.13 10.51
C GLU A 118 -30.13 8.68 10.65
N ASP A 119 -31.37 8.49 11.08
CA ASP A 119 -32.00 7.18 11.12
C ASP A 119 -32.69 6.91 9.77
N ARG A 120 -32.27 5.84 9.07
CA ARG A 120 -32.78 5.47 7.74
C ARG A 120 -33.30 4.03 7.72
N PRO A 121 -34.53 3.78 7.22
CA PRO A 121 -35.02 2.43 6.98
C PRO A 121 -34.13 1.67 5.99
N LEU A 122 -33.90 0.39 6.24
CA LEU A 122 -33.11 -0.49 5.38
C LEU A 122 -33.66 -0.57 3.95
N TYR A 123 -34.96 -0.34 3.76
CA TYR A 123 -35.57 -0.19 2.43
C TYR A 123 -34.84 0.82 1.52
N PHE A 124 -34.36 1.94 2.07
CA PHE A 124 -33.65 2.97 1.30
C PHE A 124 -32.14 2.72 1.16
N LEU A 125 -31.61 1.68 1.80
CA LEU A 125 -30.17 1.40 1.89
C LEU A 125 -29.77 0.13 1.12
N GLN A 126 -30.57 -0.29 0.14
CA GLN A 126 -30.31 -1.52 -0.63
C GLN A 126 -28.97 -1.47 -1.38
N CYS A 127 -28.70 -0.39 -2.14
CA CYS A 127 -27.41 -0.25 -2.82
C CYS A 127 -26.24 -0.17 -1.82
N ALA A 128 -26.43 0.52 -0.69
CA ALA A 128 -25.40 0.58 0.36
C ALA A 128 -25.11 -0.81 0.95
N MET A 129 -26.10 -1.71 0.97
CA MET A 129 -25.94 -3.08 1.42
C MET A 129 -25.19 -3.93 0.37
N GLU A 130 -25.52 -3.78 -0.91
CA GLU A 130 -24.84 -4.46 -2.03
C GLU A 130 -23.36 -4.06 -2.13
N GLU A 131 -23.06 -2.78 -1.88
CA GLU A 131 -21.71 -2.21 -1.91
C GLU A 131 -20.92 -2.37 -0.59
N ASN A 132 -21.41 -3.18 0.36
CA ASN A 132 -20.74 -3.44 1.64
C ASN A 132 -20.51 -2.20 2.53
N CYS A 133 -21.42 -1.23 2.49
CA CYS A 133 -21.35 0.01 3.27
C CYS A 133 -22.10 -0.04 4.62
N LEU A 134 -22.78 -1.14 4.95
CA LEU A 134 -23.52 -1.30 6.21
C LEU A 134 -22.77 -2.23 7.19
N ALA A 135 -23.07 -2.08 8.49
CA ALA A 135 -22.51 -2.95 9.51
C ALA A 135 -23.06 -4.39 9.39
N SER A 136 -22.28 -5.37 9.85
CA SER A 136 -22.57 -6.81 9.69
C SER A 136 -23.97 -7.22 10.19
N GLU A 137 -24.47 -6.56 11.24
CA GLU A 137 -25.78 -6.88 11.80
C GLU A 137 -26.92 -6.56 10.82
N ALA A 138 -26.73 -5.64 9.86
CA ALA A 138 -27.75 -5.32 8.86
C ALA A 138 -28.04 -6.50 7.94
N TYR A 139 -27.00 -7.26 7.59
CA TYR A 139 -27.09 -8.47 6.77
C TYR A 139 -27.75 -9.63 7.52
N GLU A 140 -27.50 -9.75 8.82
CA GLU A 140 -28.15 -10.79 9.63
C GLU A 140 -29.65 -10.52 9.82
N ILE A 141 -30.04 -9.26 10.01
CA ILE A 141 -31.47 -8.87 10.04
C ILE A 141 -32.15 -9.19 8.72
N GLN A 142 -31.50 -8.95 7.58
CA GLN A 142 -32.05 -9.27 6.27
C GLN A 142 -32.35 -10.77 6.10
N LYS A 143 -31.51 -11.65 6.65
CA LYS A 143 -31.69 -13.10 6.55
C LYS A 143 -32.75 -13.64 7.51
N THR A 144 -32.89 -13.02 8.67
CA THR A 144 -33.68 -13.56 9.80
C THR A 144 -35.08 -12.97 9.90
N ASP A 145 -35.27 -11.73 9.44
CA ASP A 145 -36.55 -11.01 9.55
C ASP A 145 -37.18 -10.76 8.16
N PRO A 146 -38.39 -11.26 7.87
CA PRO A 146 -39.10 -10.96 6.61
C PRO A 146 -39.46 -9.47 6.48
N ASN A 147 -39.54 -8.72 7.58
CA ASN A 147 -39.82 -7.29 7.63
C ASN A 147 -38.55 -6.44 7.76
N TRP A 148 -37.38 -6.98 7.44
CA TRP A 148 -36.09 -6.28 7.55
C TRP A 148 -36.10 -4.88 6.92
N HIS A 149 -36.83 -4.71 5.81
CA HIS A 149 -36.95 -3.46 5.07
C HIS A 149 -37.52 -2.29 5.91
N LEU A 150 -38.34 -2.58 6.93
CA LEU A 150 -38.91 -1.59 7.84
C LEU A 150 -37.96 -1.23 9.00
N THR A 151 -36.94 -2.05 9.25
CA THR A 151 -35.99 -1.82 10.32
C THR A 151 -35.09 -0.64 9.98
N THR A 152 -34.87 0.26 10.94
CA THR A 152 -34.05 1.46 10.77
C THR A 152 -32.61 1.24 11.21
N ARG A 153 -31.66 1.85 10.49
CA ARG A 153 -30.25 1.97 10.88
C ARG A 153 -29.91 3.42 11.18
N ARG A 154 -29.18 3.61 12.28
CA ARG A 154 -28.61 4.89 12.66
C ARG A 154 -27.29 5.09 11.93
N LEU A 155 -27.20 6.13 11.12
CA LEU A 155 -26.02 6.48 10.33
C LEU A 155 -25.39 7.75 10.89
N LEU A 156 -24.08 7.72 11.17
CA LEU A 156 -23.30 8.93 11.38
C LEU A 156 -22.79 9.41 10.02
N LYS A 157 -23.39 10.49 9.51
CA LYS A 157 -23.04 11.06 8.21
C LYS A 157 -22.16 12.28 8.42
N PHE A 158 -21.14 12.39 7.57
CA PHE A 158 -20.21 13.52 7.52
C PHE A 158 -19.65 13.65 6.11
N THR A 159 -19.11 14.82 5.79
CA THR A 159 -18.44 15.10 4.52
C THR A 159 -16.94 14.86 4.68
N ALA A 160 -16.40 13.89 3.95
CA ALA A 160 -14.96 13.66 3.88
C ALA A 160 -14.36 14.45 2.70
N LYS A 161 -13.85 15.65 2.97
CA LYS A 161 -13.17 16.50 1.99
C LYS A 161 -11.66 16.31 2.09
N VAL A 162 -11.03 15.94 0.99
CA VAL A 162 -9.57 15.71 0.92
C VAL A 162 -8.94 16.77 0.01
N ARG A 163 -7.91 17.44 0.51
CA ARG A 163 -7.09 18.39 -0.24
C ARG A 163 -5.74 17.77 -0.59
N ASN A 164 -5.17 18.18 -1.71
CA ASN A 164 -3.80 17.84 -2.07
C ASN A 164 -2.90 19.05 -1.81
N ASP A 165 -2.12 18.99 -0.72
CA ASP A 165 -1.14 20.01 -0.35
C ASP A 165 0.28 19.67 -0.86
N GLY A 166 0.38 18.61 -1.66
CA GLY A 166 1.61 18.16 -2.29
C GLY A 166 2.03 19.00 -3.49
N THR A 167 3.10 18.53 -4.14
CA THR A 167 3.74 19.22 -5.27
C THR A 167 3.43 18.60 -6.64
N ALA A 168 2.66 17.51 -6.65
CA ALA A 168 2.17 16.83 -7.85
C ALA A 168 0.71 16.42 -7.69
N ASP A 169 0.05 16.16 -8.81
CA ASP A 169 -1.31 15.62 -8.83
C ASP A 169 -1.35 14.19 -8.27
N PHE A 170 -2.38 13.88 -7.48
CA PHE A 170 -2.67 12.50 -7.09
C PHE A 170 -3.26 11.73 -8.28
N ARG A 171 -2.74 10.53 -8.55
CA ARG A 171 -3.20 9.64 -9.63
C ARG A 171 -3.50 8.27 -9.06
N SER A 172 -4.60 7.66 -9.52
CA SER A 172 -4.90 6.26 -9.21
C SER A 172 -3.77 5.36 -9.70
N HIS A 173 -3.37 4.40 -8.87
CA HIS A 173 -2.35 3.41 -9.23
C HIS A 173 -2.80 2.53 -10.42
N ILE A 174 -4.09 2.20 -10.47
CA ILE A 174 -4.65 1.37 -11.54
C ILE A 174 -5.22 2.32 -12.61
N PRO A 175 -4.65 2.33 -13.84
CA PRO A 175 -5.23 3.06 -14.95
C PRO A 175 -6.52 2.38 -15.41
N LYS A 176 -7.45 3.16 -15.99
CA LYS A 176 -8.63 2.59 -16.63
C LYS A 176 -8.16 1.72 -17.81
N VAL A 177 -8.49 0.43 -17.76
CA VAL A 177 -8.31 -0.47 -18.89
C VAL A 177 -9.39 -0.12 -19.91
N CYS A 178 -8.99 0.38 -21.08
CA CYS A 178 -9.88 0.63 -22.20
C CYS A 178 -10.22 -0.67 -22.93
#